data_AF-A0A1W6S729-F1
#
_entry.id   AF-A0A1W6S729-F1
#
_cell.length_a   1.000
_cell.length_b   1.000
_cell.length_c   1.000
_cell.angle_alpha   90.00
_cell.angle_beta   90.00
_cell.angle_gamma   90.00
#
_symmetry.space_group_name_H-M   'P 1'
#
loop_
_entity.id
_entity.type
_entity.pdbx_description
1 polymer ?
#
loop_
_entity_poly.entity_id
_entity_poly.type
_entity_poly.pdbx_seq_one_letter_code
_entity_poly.pdbx_strand_id
1 'polypeptide(L)'
;IDFMLQSSLHCKVPNGAIDITSILIFLNASTDAPHFLLEFIQGSPTSMVVILDLLPRKDLALHPEYLEKYYQNTQLDKQRENIEELPQTRPYRSTSLFVR
;
A
#
# COMPACT_ATOMS: atom_id res chain seq x y z
N ILE A 1 -16.32 4.66 -7.93
CA ILE A 1 -14.95 5.14 -8.16
C ILE A 1 -15.01 6.65 -8.29
N ASP A 2 -14.11 7.40 -7.65
CA ASP A 2 -13.94 8.83 -7.88
C ASP A 2 -12.94 9.04 -9.03
N PHE A 3 -11.71 8.54 -8.85
CA PHE A 3 -10.70 8.49 -9.89
C PHE A 3 -9.72 7.33 -9.66
N MET A 4 -8.96 7.02 -10.70
CA MET A 4 -7.80 6.14 -10.66
C MET A 4 -6.58 6.94 -11.11
N LEU A 5 -5.49 6.83 -10.37
CA LEU A 5 -4.21 7.45 -10.68
C LEU A 5 -3.17 6.35 -10.91
N GLN A 6 -2.61 6.34 -12.11
CA GLN A 6 -1.40 5.59 -12.40
C GLN A 6 -0.26 6.59 -12.58
N SER A 7 0.85 6.36 -11.90
CA SER A 7 2.02 7.22 -11.94
C SER A 7 3.29 6.38 -12.10
N SER A 8 4.25 6.91 -12.85
CA SER A 8 5.61 6.40 -12.91
C SER A 8 6.59 7.57 -12.84
N LEU A 9 7.61 7.43 -12.01
CA LEU A 9 8.68 8.40 -11.84
C LEU A 9 10.02 7.68 -12.03
N HIS A 10 10.85 8.22 -12.92
CA HIS A 10 12.26 7.88 -13.01
C HIS A 10 13.09 9.11 -12.65
N CYS A 11 13.99 8.99 -11.70
CA CYS A 11 14.84 10.09 -11.25
C CYS A 11 16.30 9.65 -11.10
N LYS A 12 17.22 10.33 -11.78
CA LYS A 12 18.66 10.13 -11.59
C LYS A 12 19.13 10.88 -10.34
N VAL A 13 19.84 10.18 -9.47
CA VAL A 13 20.44 10.73 -8.24
C VAL A 13 21.97 10.51 -8.28
N PRO A 14 22.77 11.22 -7.49
CA PRO A 14 24.24 11.13 -7.57
C PRO A 14 24.80 9.70 -7.49
N ASN A 15 24.10 8.80 -6.78
CA ASN A 15 24.56 7.42 -6.53
C ASN A 15 23.73 6.36 -7.28
N GLY A 16 22.90 6.73 -8.27
CA GLY A 16 22.07 5.77 -9.01
C GLY A 16 20.79 6.37 -9.58
N ALA A 17 19.70 5.61 -9.53
CA ALA A 17 18.37 6.06 -9.92
C ALA A 17 17.33 5.65 -8.87
N ILE A 18 16.24 6.41 -8.83
CA ILE A 18 15.04 6.09 -8.08
C ILE A 18 13.93 5.89 -9.11
N ASP A 19 13.33 4.71 -9.08
CA ASP A 19 12.20 4.33 -9.91
C ASP A 19 10.99 4.07 -9.01
N ILE A 20 9.88 4.75 -9.29
CA ILE A 20 8.61 4.59 -8.57
C ILE A 20 7.52 4.29 -9.58
N THR A 21 6.70 3.29 -9.33
CA THR A 21 5.48 3.02 -10.10
C THR A 21 4.33 2.75 -9.15
N SER A 22 3.25 3.50 -9.31
CA SER A 22 2.13 3.51 -8.37
C SER A 22 0.79 3.41 -9.09
N ILE A 23 -0.15 2.67 -8.50
CA ILE A 23 -1.55 2.61 -8.88
C ILE A 23 -2.37 2.92 -7.62
N LEU A 24 -3.18 3.98 -7.68
CA LEU A 24 -4.10 4.36 -6.62
C LEU A 24 -5.52 4.42 -7.18
N ILE A 25 -6.48 3.87 -6.45
CA ILE A 25 -7.90 3.98 -6.79
C ILE A 25 -8.63 4.61 -5.62
N PHE A 26 -9.13 5.83 -5.84
CA PHE A 26 -9.93 6.56 -4.87
C PHE A 26 -11.43 6.36 -5.13
N LEU A 27 -12.19 6.22 -4.05
CA LEU A 27 -13.62 5.98 -4.06
C LEU A 27 -14.35 7.22 -3.56
N ASN A 28 -15.48 7.54 -4.20
CA ASN A 28 -16.27 8.71 -3.84
C ASN A 28 -17.15 8.44 -2.60
N ALA A 29 -17.92 9.44 -2.18
CA ALA A 29 -18.75 9.38 -0.98
C ALA A 29 -19.99 8.46 -1.08
N SER A 30 -20.29 7.87 -2.24
CA SER A 30 -21.45 6.97 -2.40
C SER A 30 -21.23 5.59 -1.77
N THR A 31 -20.03 5.31 -1.27
CA THR A 31 -19.65 4.08 -0.57
C THR A 31 -18.64 4.42 0.51
N ASP A 32 -18.55 3.58 1.55
CA ASP A 32 -17.52 3.66 2.57
C ASP A 32 -16.34 2.70 2.33
N ALA A 33 -16.37 1.86 1.29
CA ALA A 33 -15.31 0.89 1.02
C ALA A 33 -13.90 1.52 0.95
N PRO A 34 -12.84 0.80 1.36
CA PRO A 34 -11.46 1.29 1.34
C PRO A 34 -10.98 1.75 -0.05
N HIS A 35 -9.96 2.62 -0.07
CA HIS A 35 -9.22 2.90 -1.31
C HIS A 35 -8.24 1.77 -1.62
N PHE A 36 -7.68 1.73 -2.82
CA PHE A 36 -6.63 0.79 -3.20
C PHE A 36 -5.31 1.52 -3.44
N LEU A 37 -4.21 0.94 -2.94
CA LEU A 37 -2.85 1.40 -3.15
C LEU A 37 -1.95 0.22 -3.54
N LEU A 38 -1.24 0.37 -4.64
CA LEU A 38 -0.08 -0.45 -5.00
C LEU A 38 1.05 0.48 -5.41
N GLU A 39 2.22 0.34 -4.79
CA GLU A 39 3.40 1.12 -5.13
C GLU A 39 4.66 0.27 -5.07
N PHE A 40 5.47 0.37 -6.12
CA PHE A 40 6.81 -0.19 -6.21
C PHE A 40 7.82 0.94 -6.14
N ILE A 41 8.72 0.90 -5.16
CA ILE A 41 9.78 1.91 -4.99
C ILE A 41 11.13 1.19 -5.03
N GLN A 42 11.91 1.46 -6.07
CA GLN A 42 13.25 0.92 -6.24
C GLN A 42 14.27 2.06 -6.16
N GLY A 43 14.97 2.14 -5.02
CA GLY A 43 16.05 3.12 -4.81
C GLY A 43 17.46 2.54 -4.99
N SER A 44 17.58 1.22 -5.18
CA SER A 44 18.86 0.55 -5.46
C SER A 44 18.65 -0.68 -6.35
N PRO A 45 19.71 -1.21 -6.98
CA PRO A 45 19.62 -2.42 -7.79
C PRO A 45 19.27 -3.68 -6.99
N THR A 46 19.44 -3.67 -5.67
CA THR A 46 19.35 -4.87 -4.81
C THR A 46 18.14 -4.89 -3.90
N SER A 47 17.34 -3.81 -3.87
CA SER A 47 16.18 -3.72 -2.98
C SER A 47 15.04 -2.96 -3.64
N MET A 48 13.85 -3.52 -3.50
CA MET A 48 12.59 -2.91 -3.87
C MET A 48 11.69 -2.91 -2.65
N VAL A 49 11.02 -1.78 -2.42
CA VAL A 49 9.94 -1.66 -1.44
C VAL A 49 8.62 -1.83 -2.20
N VAL A 50 7.73 -2.65 -1.64
CA VAL A 50 6.37 -2.84 -2.13
C VAL A 50 5.42 -2.34 -1.05
N ILE A 51 4.54 -1.41 -1.41
CA ILE A 51 3.40 -1.00 -0.59
C ILE A 51 2.15 -1.51 -1.29
N LEU A 52 1.39 -2.36 -0.62
CA LEU A 52 0.15 -2.93 -1.14
C LEU A 52 -0.87 -2.90 -0.01
N ASP A 53 -1.93 -2.10 -0.18
CA ASP A 53 -2.91 -1.92 0.89
C ASP A 53 -4.31 -1.54 0.37
N LEU A 54 -5.31 -1.80 1.21
CA LEU A 54 -6.63 -1.21 1.15
C LEU A 54 -6.75 -0.11 2.21
N LEU A 55 -6.58 1.15 1.82
CA LEU A 55 -6.53 2.27 2.78
C LEU A 55 -7.90 2.53 3.42
N PRO A 56 -8.02 2.47 4.76
CA PRO A 56 -9.29 2.67 5.45
C PRO A 56 -9.79 4.11 5.31
N ARG A 57 -11.12 4.28 5.22
CA ARG A 57 -11.77 5.60 5.14
C ARG A 57 -12.57 5.96 6.38
N LYS A 58 -12.56 5.07 7.37
CA LYS A 58 -13.11 5.28 8.70
C LYS A 58 -12.04 5.00 9.74
N ASP A 59 -12.18 5.63 10.90
CA ASP A 59 -11.37 5.32 12.06
C ASP A 59 -11.66 3.87 12.52
N LEU A 60 -10.65 3.01 12.46
CA LEU A 60 -10.80 1.58 12.77
C LEU A 60 -11.06 1.31 14.26
N ALA A 61 -10.63 2.19 15.16
CA ALA A 61 -10.87 2.04 16.59
C ALA A 61 -12.30 2.45 16.97
N LEU A 62 -12.86 3.45 16.27
CA LEU A 62 -14.24 3.90 16.47
C LEU A 62 -15.27 3.05 15.70
N HIS A 63 -14.85 2.33 14.65
CA HIS A 63 -15.72 1.55 13.76
C HIS A 63 -15.27 0.08 13.63
N PRO A 64 -15.39 -0.74 14.70
CA PRO A 64 -14.99 -2.15 14.67
C PRO A 64 -15.73 -2.96 13.59
N GLU A 65 -16.98 -2.60 13.27
CA GLU A 65 -17.76 -3.24 12.20
C GLU A 65 -17.15 -3.03 10.81
N TYR A 66 -16.44 -1.91 10.61
CA TYR A 66 -15.76 -1.61 9.36
C TYR A 66 -14.50 -2.48 9.22
N LEU A 67 -13.74 -2.61 10.31
CA LEU A 67 -12.55 -3.46 10.38
C LEU A 67 -12.91 -4.92 10.09
N GLU A 68 -13.97 -5.42 10.72
CA GLU A 68 -14.45 -6.78 10.53
C GLU A 68 -14.84 -7.03 9.06
N LYS A 69 -15.67 -6.14 8.50
CA LYS A 69 -16.20 -6.26 7.14
C LYS A 69 -15.12 -6.27 6.06
N TYR A 70 -14.17 -5.34 6.11
CA TYR A 70 -13.25 -5.09 5.00
C TYR A 70 -11.86 -5.71 5.15
N TYR A 71 -11.49 -6.19 6.35
CA TYR A 71 -10.15 -6.71 6.60
C TYR A 71 -10.17 -8.12 7.18
N GLN A 72 -10.92 -8.34 8.28
CA GLN A 72 -10.95 -9.64 8.96
C GLN A 72 -11.67 -10.69 8.12
N ASN A 73 -12.87 -10.39 7.64
CA ASN A 73 -13.67 -11.32 6.84
C ASN A 73 -13.08 -11.60 5.45
N THR A 74 -12.24 -10.70 4.93
CA THR A 74 -11.61 -10.83 3.62
C THR A 74 -10.29 -11.61 3.65
N GLN A 75 -9.77 -11.95 4.83
CA GLN A 75 -8.46 -12.61 5.00
C GLN A 75 -7.30 -11.83 4.35
N LEU A 76 -7.36 -10.50 4.38
CA LEU A 76 -6.37 -9.65 3.72
C LEU A 76 -4.96 -9.86 4.31
N ASP A 77 -4.89 -10.05 5.63
CA ASP A 77 -3.62 -10.25 6.35
C ASP A 77 -2.89 -11.54 5.94
N LYS A 78 -3.63 -12.57 5.48
CA LYS A 78 -3.02 -13.81 4.99
C LYS A 78 -2.11 -13.58 3.79
N GLN A 79 -2.40 -12.58 2.96
CA GLN A 79 -1.54 -12.24 1.83
C GLN A 79 -0.22 -11.63 2.29
N ARG A 80 -0.25 -10.81 3.35
CA ARG A 80 0.97 -10.28 3.99
C ARG A 80 1.78 -11.41 4.60
N GLU A 81 1.15 -12.32 5.35
CA GLU A 81 1.81 -13.50 5.95
C GLU A 81 2.51 -14.35 4.88
N ASN A 82 1.80 -14.71 3.80
CA ASN A 82 2.38 -15.51 2.71
C ASN A 82 3.61 -14.83 2.07
N ILE A 83 3.62 -13.50 1.97
CA ILE A 83 4.75 -12.75 1.42
C ILE A 83 5.92 -12.78 2.40
N GLU A 84 5.66 -12.55 3.69
CA GLU A 84 6.68 -12.54 4.75
C GLU A 84 7.37 -13.90 4.96
N GLU A 85 6.73 -15.01 4.59
CA GLU A 85 7.34 -16.34 4.58
C GLU A 85 8.44 -16.50 3.51
N LEU A 86 8.46 -15.65 2.47
CA LEU A 86 9.46 -15.73 1.41
C LEU A 86 10.82 -15.24 1.91
N PRO A 87 11.92 -15.99 1.69
CA PRO A 87 13.24 -15.66 2.24
C PRO A 87 13.85 -14.38 1.67
N GLN A 88 13.34 -13.88 0.54
CA GLN A 88 13.79 -12.64 -0.09
C GLN A 88 13.12 -11.39 0.47
N THR A 89 12.12 -11.54 1.34
CA THR A 89 11.30 -10.44 1.83
C THR A 89 11.64 -10.09 3.28
N ARG A 90 11.29 -8.87 3.66
CA ARG A 90 11.33 -8.38 5.03
C ARG A 90 10.35 -7.23 5.20
N PRO A 91 9.80 -7.01 6.40
CA PRO A 91 8.91 -5.88 6.64
C PRO A 91 9.60 -4.55 6.33
N TYR A 92 8.94 -3.72 5.52
CA TYR A 92 9.33 -2.34 5.32
C TYR A 92 8.65 -1.46 6.38
N ARG A 93 9.42 -0.60 7.04
CA ARG A 93 8.88 0.42 7.96
C ARG A 93 9.17 1.80 7.38
N SER A 94 8.13 2.46 6.88
CA SER A 94 8.22 3.84 6.38
C SER A 94 8.80 4.77 7.44
N THR A 95 9.62 5.74 7.05
CA THR A 95 10.12 6.79 7.97
C THR A 95 9.05 7.82 8.30
N SER A 96 8.02 7.96 7.45
CA SER A 96 6.87 8.83 7.69
C SER A 96 5.86 8.13 8.59
N LEU A 97 5.56 8.70 9.75
CA LEU A 97 4.52 8.19 10.65
C LEU A 97 3.12 8.31 10.07
N PHE A 98 2.88 9.26 9.16
CA PHE A 98 1.58 9.42 8.49
C PHE A 98 1.30 8.30 7.48
N VAL A 99 2.35 7.65 6.96
CA VAL A 99 2.23 6.52 6.04
C VAL A 99 2.04 5.20 6.79
N ARG A 100 2.40 5.16 8.08
CA ARG A 100 2.19 3.98 8.95
C ARG A 100 0.79 4.01 9.54
#